data_AF-A0A523JJ09-F1
#
_entry.id   AF-A0A523JJ09-F1
#
_cell.length_a   1.000
_cell.length_b   1.000
_cell.length_c   1.000
_cell.angle_alpha   90.00
_cell.angle_beta   90.00
_cell.angle_gamma   90.00
#
_symmetry.space_group_name_H-M   'P 1'
#
loop_
_entity.id
_entity.type
_entity.pdbx_description
1 polymer ?
#
loop_
_entity_poly.entity_id
_entity_poly.type
_entity_poly.pdbx_seq_one_letter_code
_entity_poly.pdbx_strand_id
1 'polypeptide(L)'
;MKFTYPIEQDIRIAYRSYIVQELNMGVVPGTDLKIKGILLDTSDYIKAPRSFVGAIGTLGKLSSLGFYNAGLMGNITDIQASVVKDWLLSEGKDSVVIFMGHHPFISLSPSSQKHFMGFKKLVPNSFYISSHTHKGFTINSGPVKEVNVGSITDYPNEFVSLYMRKDEEKLIVFPKRFRETFSDISSDGFCARADNYTKRGEERFRYMAYKESTKGDPNSIHDFTLDTILKSLYRVYEKLGVFKKQINPTLIKFYQYMKVLKPCEKDTVKCLGKKFDLVKEVLKFDKTLYKSVKYREKRIQYGSCQALWAAYVEYLKDWEKVPYKL
;
A
#
# COMPACT_ATOMS: atom_id res chain seq x y z
N MET A 1 15.52 -0.45 -24.59
CA MET A 1 14.22 -0.98 -24.14
C MET A 1 13.18 0.12 -24.40
N LYS A 2 12.38 0.00 -25.46
CA LYS A 2 11.26 0.93 -25.72
C LYS A 2 10.15 0.60 -24.73
N PHE A 3 9.69 1.57 -23.96
CA PHE A 3 8.53 1.40 -23.10
C PHE A 3 7.30 1.50 -23.99
N THR A 4 6.71 0.36 -24.31
CA THR A 4 5.39 0.32 -24.94
C THR A 4 4.37 0.46 -23.83
N TYR A 5 3.52 1.48 -23.88
CA TYR A 5 2.36 1.52 -23.00
C TYR A 5 1.51 0.27 -23.27
N PRO A 6 0.96 -0.40 -22.25
CA PRO A 6 0.04 -1.50 -22.46
C PRO A 6 -1.09 -1.04 -23.37
N ILE A 7 -1.41 -1.82 -24.40
CA ILE A 7 -2.52 -1.48 -25.28
C ILE A 7 -3.82 -1.59 -24.47
N GLU A 8 -4.87 -0.89 -24.89
CA GLU A 8 -6.15 -0.86 -24.17
C GLU A 8 -6.69 -2.27 -23.86
N GLN A 9 -6.39 -3.23 -24.73
CA GLN A 9 -6.74 -4.63 -24.56
C GLN A 9 -5.99 -5.31 -23.40
N ASP A 10 -4.73 -4.97 -23.15
CA ASP A 10 -3.95 -5.47 -22.00
C ASP A 10 -4.52 -4.90 -20.69
N ILE A 11 -4.89 -3.62 -20.69
CA ILE A 11 -5.55 -2.97 -19.55
C ILE A 11 -6.94 -3.59 -19.29
N ARG A 12 -7.65 -3.97 -20.37
CA ARG A 12 -8.96 -4.62 -20.29
C ARG A 12 -8.93 -6.03 -19.68
N ILE A 13 -7.79 -6.71 -19.76
CA ILE A 13 -7.63 -8.06 -19.21
C ILE A 13 -7.09 -8.00 -17.77
N ALA A 14 -6.25 -7.00 -17.45
CA ALA A 14 -5.56 -6.91 -16.16
C ALA A 14 -6.50 -6.88 -14.95
N TYR A 15 -7.66 -6.22 -15.02
CA TYR A 15 -8.60 -6.15 -13.88
C TYR A 15 -9.44 -7.41 -13.68
N ARG A 16 -9.37 -8.39 -14.59
CA ARG A 16 -9.98 -9.73 -14.51
C ARG A 16 -8.97 -10.83 -14.24
N SER A 17 -7.71 -10.44 -14.02
CA SER A 17 -6.68 -11.37 -13.56
C SER A 17 -6.84 -11.52 -12.06
N TYR A 18 -6.90 -12.76 -11.58
CA TYR A 18 -6.90 -13.04 -10.15
C TYR A 18 -5.73 -13.98 -9.81
N ILE A 19 -5.21 -13.83 -8.60
CA ILE A 19 -4.28 -14.79 -8.00
C ILE A 19 -4.92 -15.32 -6.72
N VAL A 20 -5.22 -16.61 -6.71
CA VAL A 20 -5.70 -17.31 -5.51
C VAL A 20 -4.67 -18.36 -5.10
N GLN A 21 -4.32 -18.41 -3.82
CA GLN A 21 -3.29 -19.31 -3.31
C GLN A 21 -3.74 -19.98 -2.02
N GLU A 22 -3.54 -21.30 -1.93
CA GLU A 22 -3.62 -22.02 -0.68
C GLU A 22 -2.24 -22.09 -0.02
N LEU A 23 -2.20 -21.83 1.28
CA LEU A 23 -0.99 -21.86 2.10
C LEU A 23 -1.14 -22.89 3.21
N ASN A 24 -0.16 -23.76 3.35
CA ASN A 24 -0.01 -24.57 4.56
C ASN A 24 0.67 -23.71 5.64
N MET A 25 -0.08 -23.37 6.70
CA MET A 25 0.39 -22.52 7.79
C MET A 25 0.78 -23.34 9.04
N GLY A 26 0.88 -24.67 8.90
CA GLY A 26 1.26 -25.58 9.98
C GLY A 26 0.06 -26.15 10.74
N VAL A 27 0.25 -26.39 12.03
CA VAL A 27 -0.77 -26.94 12.93
C VAL A 27 -0.95 -26.03 14.15
N VAL A 28 -2.16 -26.03 14.72
CA VAL A 28 -2.41 -25.31 15.98
C VAL A 28 -1.56 -25.96 17.08
N PRO A 29 -0.73 -25.19 17.82
CA PRO A 29 0.16 -25.74 18.83
C PRO A 29 -0.56 -26.64 19.84
N GLY A 30 0.01 -27.82 20.09
CA GLY A 30 -0.55 -28.82 21.01
C GLY A 30 -1.72 -29.64 20.43
N THR A 31 -1.95 -29.60 19.12
CA THR A 31 -3.03 -30.33 18.45
C THR A 31 -2.63 -30.81 17.06
N ASP A 32 -3.44 -31.69 16.46
CA ASP A 32 -3.30 -32.10 15.06
C ASP A 32 -4.14 -31.24 14.08
N LEU A 33 -4.78 -30.16 14.57
CA LEU A 33 -5.60 -29.29 13.73
C LEU A 33 -4.72 -28.49 12.78
N LYS A 34 -4.89 -28.73 11.48
CA LYS A 34 -4.15 -28.02 10.42
C LYS A 34 -4.65 -26.59 10.29
N ILE A 35 -3.72 -25.66 10.06
CA ILE A 35 -4.02 -24.27 9.74
C ILE A 35 -3.76 -24.07 8.24
N LYS A 36 -4.79 -23.64 7.53
CA LYS A 36 -4.71 -23.29 6.11
C LYS A 36 -4.97 -21.82 5.91
N GLY A 37 -4.15 -21.19 5.08
CA GLY A 37 -4.39 -19.86 4.57
C GLY A 37 -4.97 -19.92 3.16
N ILE A 38 -5.97 -19.11 2.86
CA ILE A 38 -6.45 -18.91 1.48
C ILE A 38 -6.32 -17.43 1.16
N LEU A 39 -5.35 -17.10 0.31
CA LEU A 39 -5.17 -15.75 -0.22
C LEU A 39 -6.21 -15.52 -1.33
N LEU A 40 -7.12 -14.60 -1.08
CA LEU A 40 -8.17 -14.15 -2.00
C LEU A 40 -7.73 -12.85 -2.66
N ASP A 41 -7.74 -12.83 -3.98
CA ASP A 41 -7.63 -11.59 -4.73
C ASP A 41 -8.98 -10.86 -4.72
N THR A 42 -9.15 -9.98 -3.73
CA THR A 42 -10.35 -9.14 -3.63
C THR A 42 -10.34 -7.95 -4.61
N SER A 43 -9.37 -7.88 -5.51
CA SER A 43 -9.28 -6.90 -6.59
C SER A 43 -9.58 -7.53 -7.96
N ASP A 44 -10.27 -8.67 -7.95
CA ASP A 44 -10.72 -9.42 -9.12
C ASP A 44 -12.08 -8.87 -9.61
N TYR A 45 -12.04 -7.92 -10.54
CA TYR A 45 -13.22 -7.16 -10.95
C TYR A 45 -13.89 -7.71 -12.22
N ILE A 46 -15.22 -7.85 -12.20
CA ILE A 46 -15.99 -8.20 -13.40
C ILE A 46 -15.92 -7.07 -14.46
N LYS A 47 -15.88 -5.81 -14.00
CA LYS A 47 -15.86 -4.60 -14.83
C LYS A 47 -14.65 -3.75 -14.48
N ALA A 48 -14.10 -3.06 -15.48
CA ALA A 48 -12.98 -2.15 -15.28
C ALA A 48 -13.30 -1.16 -14.16
N PRO A 49 -12.51 -1.13 -13.07
CA PRO A 49 -12.74 -0.17 -12.01
C PRO A 49 -12.42 1.24 -12.54
N ARG A 50 -13.24 2.23 -12.16
CA ARG A 50 -12.98 3.64 -12.49
C ARG A 50 -12.33 4.31 -11.28
N SER A 51 -11.30 5.12 -11.51
CA SER A 51 -10.68 5.92 -10.45
C SER A 51 -11.63 7.04 -10.01
N PHE A 52 -11.56 7.41 -8.73
CA PHE A 52 -12.37 8.48 -8.12
C PHE A 52 -12.28 9.83 -8.87
N VAL A 53 -11.11 10.14 -9.45
CA VAL A 53 -10.88 11.35 -10.26
C VAL A 53 -11.67 11.30 -11.58
N GLY A 54 -11.81 10.11 -12.17
CA GLY A 54 -12.67 9.90 -13.35
C GLY A 54 -14.16 10.03 -13.04
N ALA A 55 -14.59 9.73 -11.82
CA ALA A 55 -16.00 9.85 -11.40
C ALA A 55 -16.42 11.31 -11.17
N ILE A 56 -15.54 12.14 -10.60
CA ILE A 56 -15.78 13.57 -10.36
C ILE A 56 -15.73 14.39 -11.66
N GLY A 57 -14.87 14.01 -12.63
CA GLY A 57 -14.86 14.63 -13.96
C GLY A 57 -16.14 14.41 -14.78
N THR A 58 -16.95 13.41 -14.40
CA THR A 58 -18.29 13.15 -14.96
C THR A 58 -19.42 13.58 -14.01
N LEU A 59 -19.21 14.61 -13.19
CA LEU A 59 -20.30 15.25 -12.45
C LEU A 59 -21.15 16.11 -13.39
N GLY A 60 -22.09 15.44 -14.06
CA GLY A 60 -23.23 16.07 -14.70
C GLY A 60 -24.51 15.33 -14.40
N LYS A 61 -24.57 14.02 -14.62
CA LYS A 61 -25.81 13.24 -14.53
C LYS A 61 -25.51 11.75 -14.27
N LEU A 62 -26.25 11.17 -13.33
CA LEU A 62 -26.40 9.73 -13.01
C LEU A 62 -25.22 9.01 -12.33
N SER A 63 -25.38 8.67 -11.05
CA SER A 63 -24.81 7.44 -10.49
C SER A 63 -25.48 6.90 -9.23
N SER A 64 -26.78 6.61 -9.35
CA SER A 64 -27.40 5.51 -8.58
C SER A 64 -27.09 4.13 -9.18
N LEU A 65 -26.28 4.05 -10.25
CA LEU A 65 -25.90 2.82 -10.94
C LEU A 65 -24.45 2.44 -10.61
N GLY A 66 -24.31 1.59 -9.58
CA GLY A 66 -23.12 0.83 -9.15
C GLY A 66 -21.80 1.07 -9.89
N PHE A 67 -21.05 2.09 -9.47
CA PHE A 67 -19.67 2.25 -9.89
C PHE A 67 -18.74 1.34 -9.07
N TYR A 68 -17.96 0.52 -9.77
CA TYR A 68 -16.85 -0.24 -9.20
C TYR A 68 -15.66 0.71 -9.08
N ASN A 69 -15.38 1.17 -7.86
CA ASN A 69 -14.17 1.95 -7.58
C ASN A 69 -13.12 0.99 -7.02
N ALA A 70 -11.98 0.85 -7.73
CA ALA A 70 -10.86 -0.01 -7.33
C ALA A 70 -10.32 0.31 -5.93
N GLY A 71 -10.59 1.51 -5.44
CA GLY A 71 -10.16 1.96 -4.13
C GLY A 71 -11.23 1.90 -3.04
N LEU A 72 -12.42 1.35 -3.27
CA LEU A 72 -13.49 1.33 -2.24
C LEU A 72 -14.21 -0.02 -2.12
N MET A 73 -14.32 -0.77 -3.20
CA MET A 73 -15.08 -2.01 -3.23
C MET A 73 -14.19 -3.16 -3.66
N GLY A 74 -14.23 -4.25 -2.90
CA GLY A 74 -13.59 -5.50 -3.26
C GLY A 74 -14.52 -6.42 -4.04
N ASN A 75 -13.95 -7.28 -4.87
CA ASN A 75 -14.69 -8.25 -5.64
C ASN A 75 -13.92 -9.59 -5.72
N ILE A 76 -14.69 -10.66 -5.72
CA ILE A 76 -14.29 -12.07 -5.86
C ILE A 76 -15.24 -12.61 -6.93
N THR A 77 -14.72 -12.97 -8.10
CA THR A 77 -15.56 -13.49 -9.20
C THR A 77 -16.01 -14.92 -8.96
N ASP A 78 -17.00 -15.36 -9.74
CA ASP A 78 -17.49 -16.74 -9.70
C ASP A 78 -16.37 -17.77 -9.96
N ILE A 79 -15.41 -17.45 -10.82
CA ILE A 79 -14.31 -18.35 -11.18
C ILE A 79 -13.36 -18.53 -9.99
N GLN A 80 -12.93 -17.43 -9.36
CA GLN A 80 -12.13 -17.51 -8.15
C GLN A 80 -12.89 -18.25 -7.04
N ALA A 81 -14.19 -17.98 -6.91
CA ALA A 81 -15.02 -18.60 -5.90
C ALA A 81 -15.23 -20.11 -6.12
N SER A 82 -15.30 -20.59 -7.36
CA SER A 82 -15.40 -22.02 -7.65
C SER A 82 -14.12 -22.76 -7.27
N VAL A 83 -12.94 -22.20 -7.60
CA VAL A 83 -11.65 -22.78 -7.21
C VAL A 83 -11.54 -22.93 -5.69
N VAL A 84 -11.87 -21.87 -4.94
CA VAL A 84 -11.86 -21.91 -3.47
C VAL A 84 -12.86 -22.92 -2.94
N LYS A 85 -14.06 -22.98 -3.52
CA LYS A 85 -15.10 -23.94 -3.11
C LYS A 85 -14.62 -25.38 -3.29
N ASP A 86 -13.96 -25.70 -4.40
CA ASP A 86 -13.45 -27.03 -4.67
C ASP A 86 -12.36 -27.44 -3.67
N TRP A 87 -11.45 -26.53 -3.31
CA TRP A 87 -10.47 -26.77 -2.23
C TRP A 87 -11.17 -27.07 -0.90
N LEU A 88 -12.14 -26.24 -0.51
CA LEU A 88 -12.87 -26.41 0.76
C LEU A 88 -13.70 -27.70 0.80
N LEU A 89 -14.20 -28.20 -0.34
CA LEU A 89 -14.94 -29.46 -0.42
C LEU A 89 -14.03 -30.69 -0.39
N SER A 90 -12.80 -30.55 -0.89
CA SER A 90 -11.77 -31.60 -0.77
C SER A 90 -11.24 -31.74 0.66
N GLU A 91 -11.45 -30.71 1.47
CA GLU A 91 -11.06 -30.64 2.87
C GLU A 91 -12.02 -31.41 3.78
N GLY A 92 -11.48 -32.22 4.69
CA GLY A 92 -12.22 -32.68 5.87
C GLY A 92 -12.51 -31.52 6.83
N LYS A 93 -13.45 -31.72 7.76
CA LYS A 93 -13.86 -30.69 8.75
C LYS A 93 -12.77 -30.32 9.78
N ASP A 94 -11.60 -30.97 9.71
CA ASP A 94 -10.54 -30.94 10.74
C ASP A 94 -9.46 -29.89 10.46
N SER A 95 -9.83 -28.76 9.87
CA SER A 95 -8.90 -27.66 9.60
C SER A 95 -9.45 -26.30 10.03
N VAL A 96 -8.53 -25.41 10.39
CA VAL A 96 -8.78 -23.99 10.60
C VAL A 96 -8.43 -23.27 9.31
N VAL A 97 -9.41 -22.64 8.68
CA VAL A 97 -9.20 -21.88 7.44
C VAL A 97 -9.16 -20.39 7.74
N ILE A 98 -8.08 -19.74 7.32
CA ILE A 98 -7.88 -18.30 7.39
C ILE A 98 -7.98 -17.75 5.97
N PHE A 99 -9.10 -17.09 5.66
CA PHE A 99 -9.22 -16.31 4.43
C PHE A 99 -8.46 -15.00 4.59
N MET A 100 -7.75 -14.57 3.56
CA MET A 100 -6.95 -13.34 3.57
C MET A 100 -7.23 -12.56 2.30
N GLY A 101 -7.73 -11.34 2.42
CA GLY A 101 -8.03 -10.47 1.29
C GLY A 101 -7.59 -9.03 1.54
N HIS A 102 -7.55 -8.20 0.50
CA HIS A 102 -7.22 -6.78 0.66
C HIS A 102 -8.38 -6.00 1.28
N HIS A 103 -9.60 -6.16 0.76
CA HIS A 103 -10.77 -5.37 1.18
C HIS A 103 -11.49 -5.97 2.39
N PRO A 104 -12.04 -5.15 3.32
CA PRO A 104 -12.91 -5.62 4.39
C PRO A 104 -14.14 -6.36 3.89
N PHE A 105 -14.71 -7.26 4.70
CA PHE A 105 -15.90 -8.03 4.29
C PHE A 105 -17.07 -7.10 3.91
N ILE A 106 -17.31 -6.06 4.72
CA ILE A 106 -18.37 -5.08 4.47
C ILE A 106 -18.14 -4.25 3.19
N SER A 107 -16.89 -4.15 2.73
CA SER A 107 -16.50 -3.47 1.50
C SER A 107 -16.52 -4.39 0.27
N LEU A 108 -16.79 -5.69 0.44
CA LEU A 108 -16.97 -6.59 -0.70
C LEU A 108 -18.31 -6.31 -1.40
N SER A 109 -18.35 -6.55 -2.72
CA SER A 109 -19.59 -6.52 -3.47
C SER A 109 -20.61 -7.53 -2.92
N PRO A 110 -21.93 -7.32 -3.09
CA PRO A 110 -22.94 -8.25 -2.58
C PRO A 110 -22.78 -9.69 -3.08
N SER A 111 -22.35 -9.89 -4.34
CA SER A 111 -22.05 -11.22 -4.87
C SER A 111 -20.85 -11.84 -4.17
N SER A 112 -19.79 -11.08 -3.91
CA SER A 112 -18.60 -11.55 -3.21
C SER A 112 -18.85 -11.84 -1.74
N GLN A 113 -19.69 -11.06 -1.06
CA GLN A 113 -20.18 -11.39 0.29
C GLN A 113 -20.94 -12.72 0.27
N LYS A 114 -21.80 -12.95 -0.74
CA LYS A 114 -22.51 -14.23 -0.91
C LYS A 114 -21.56 -15.41 -1.12
N HIS A 115 -20.51 -15.25 -1.94
CA HIS A 115 -19.47 -16.28 -2.11
C HIS A 115 -18.78 -16.58 -0.78
N PHE A 116 -18.34 -15.54 -0.07
CA PHE A 116 -17.67 -15.68 1.22
C PHE A 116 -18.54 -16.39 2.26
N MET A 117 -19.83 -16.04 2.34
CA MET A 117 -20.79 -16.74 3.20
C MET A 117 -21.00 -18.20 2.80
N GLY A 118 -20.90 -18.51 1.49
CA GLY A 118 -20.85 -19.88 0.99
C GLY A 118 -19.64 -20.65 1.53
N PHE A 119 -18.45 -20.05 1.50
CA PHE A 119 -17.24 -20.64 2.07
C PHE A 119 -17.39 -20.90 3.57
N LYS A 120 -17.94 -19.92 4.31
CA LYS A 120 -18.12 -20.05 5.75
C LYS A 120 -19.06 -21.17 6.16
N LYS A 121 -20.05 -21.52 5.32
CA LYS A 121 -20.92 -22.69 5.55
C LYS A 121 -20.14 -24.01 5.44
N LEU A 122 -19.14 -24.08 4.57
CA LEU A 122 -18.27 -25.26 4.41
C LEU A 122 -17.25 -25.35 5.55
N VAL A 123 -16.72 -24.21 6.00
CA VAL A 123 -15.74 -24.12 7.09
C VAL A 123 -16.19 -23.14 8.19
N PRO A 124 -17.09 -23.57 9.11
CA PRO A 124 -17.66 -22.68 10.13
C PRO A 124 -16.64 -21.99 11.04
N ASN A 125 -15.54 -22.69 11.35
CA ASN A 125 -14.44 -22.22 12.19
C ASN A 125 -13.47 -21.24 11.48
N SER A 126 -13.81 -20.82 10.25
CA SER A 126 -12.97 -19.91 9.48
C SER A 126 -12.93 -18.48 10.01
N PHE A 127 -11.83 -17.81 9.70
CA PHE A 127 -11.52 -16.42 10.04
C PHE A 127 -11.17 -15.60 8.79
N TYR A 128 -11.38 -14.28 8.81
CA TYR A 128 -11.01 -13.38 7.72
C TYR A 128 -9.97 -12.34 8.13
N ILE A 129 -8.88 -12.21 7.37
CA ILE A 129 -7.89 -11.14 7.52
C ILE A 129 -8.07 -10.17 6.37
N SER A 130 -8.22 -8.89 6.67
CA SER A 130 -8.39 -7.81 5.70
C SER A 130 -7.39 -6.66 5.88
N SER A 131 -7.41 -5.69 4.97
CA SER A 131 -6.63 -4.44 5.01
C SER A 131 -7.44 -3.28 4.40
N HIS A 132 -6.84 -2.43 3.56
CA HIS A 132 -7.48 -1.39 2.74
C HIS A 132 -8.05 -0.16 3.45
N THR A 133 -8.62 -0.30 4.66
CA THR A 133 -9.09 0.87 5.45
C THR A 133 -7.96 1.73 5.99
N HIS A 134 -6.74 1.18 5.97
CA HIS A 134 -5.53 1.74 6.59
C HIS A 134 -5.69 2.01 8.09
N LYS A 135 -6.76 1.49 8.70
CA LYS A 135 -7.08 1.58 10.13
C LYS A 135 -7.51 0.21 10.60
N GLY A 136 -6.67 -0.39 11.42
CA GLY A 136 -6.83 -1.71 11.95
C GLY A 136 -8.01 -1.81 12.92
N PHE A 137 -8.77 -2.90 12.79
CA PHE A 137 -9.91 -3.23 13.64
C PHE A 137 -10.03 -4.73 13.83
N THR A 138 -10.85 -5.14 14.78
CA THR A 138 -11.19 -6.55 15.03
C THR A 138 -12.70 -6.66 15.22
N ILE A 139 -13.35 -7.51 14.42
CA ILE A 139 -14.76 -7.85 14.52
C ILE A 139 -14.86 -9.29 15.02
N ASN A 140 -15.31 -9.45 16.26
CA ASN A 140 -15.47 -10.76 16.90
C ASN A 140 -16.92 -11.28 16.88
N SER A 141 -17.88 -10.43 16.56
CA SER A 141 -19.31 -10.74 16.49
C SER A 141 -19.85 -10.54 15.08
N GLY A 142 -20.85 -11.33 14.70
CA GLY A 142 -21.48 -11.26 13.38
C GLY A 142 -21.14 -12.44 12.48
N PRO A 143 -21.56 -12.38 11.20
CA PRO A 143 -21.45 -13.50 10.28
C PRO A 143 -20.01 -13.81 9.89
N VAL A 144 -19.08 -12.85 9.99
CA VAL A 144 -17.66 -13.04 9.68
C VAL A 144 -16.83 -12.50 10.83
N LYS A 145 -15.97 -13.35 11.39
CA LYS A 145 -14.93 -12.91 12.32
C LYS A 145 -13.77 -12.34 11.49
N GLU A 146 -13.45 -11.07 11.70
CA GLU A 146 -12.53 -10.32 10.83
C GLU A 146 -11.46 -9.59 11.65
N VAL A 147 -10.20 -9.66 11.22
CA VAL A 147 -9.12 -8.78 11.67
C VAL A 147 -8.63 -7.99 10.48
N ASN A 148 -8.75 -6.68 10.58
CA ASN A 148 -8.09 -5.77 9.67
C ASN A 148 -6.70 -5.45 10.21
N VAL A 149 -5.67 -5.68 9.41
CA VAL A 149 -4.28 -5.50 9.86
C VAL A 149 -3.88 -4.04 10.03
N GLY A 150 -4.62 -3.10 9.42
CA GLY A 150 -4.26 -1.69 9.33
C GLY A 150 -3.31 -1.44 8.17
N SER A 151 -2.42 -0.45 8.33
CA SER A 151 -1.40 -0.11 7.32
C SER A 151 -0.02 -0.04 7.97
N ILE A 152 0.97 -0.65 7.32
CA ILE A 152 2.39 -0.51 7.70
C ILE A 152 3.03 0.75 7.09
N THR A 153 2.31 1.44 6.21
CA THR A 153 2.79 2.64 5.49
C THR A 153 2.10 3.91 5.93
N ASP A 154 0.99 3.81 6.67
CA ASP A 154 0.21 4.95 7.14
C ASP A 154 0.41 5.09 8.64
N TYR A 155 0.19 6.30 9.16
CA TYR A 155 0.43 6.60 10.56
C TYR A 155 -0.86 6.45 11.39
N PRO A 156 -0.80 5.81 12.57
CA PRO A 156 0.34 5.04 13.10
C PRO A 156 0.54 3.75 12.30
N ASN A 157 1.79 3.27 12.23
CA ASN A 157 2.06 1.99 11.58
C ASN A 157 1.39 0.88 12.40
N GLU A 158 0.64 0.00 11.74
CA GLU A 158 -0.09 -1.09 12.37
C GLU A 158 0.29 -2.45 11.79
N PHE A 159 0.49 -3.43 12.68
CA PHE A 159 0.59 -4.83 12.33
C PHE A 159 -0.09 -5.70 13.39
N VAL A 160 -0.39 -6.95 13.05
CA VAL A 160 -1.08 -7.88 13.93
C VAL A 160 -0.37 -9.22 13.96
N SER A 161 -0.14 -9.74 15.16
CA SER A 161 0.20 -11.16 15.37
C SER A 161 -1.05 -11.91 15.77
N LEU A 162 -1.31 -13.03 15.10
CA LEU A 162 -2.40 -13.94 15.47
C LEU A 162 -1.85 -15.07 16.32
N TYR A 163 -2.40 -15.23 17.52
CA TYR A 163 -2.11 -16.35 18.41
C TYR A 163 -3.28 -17.31 18.39
N MET A 164 -3.01 -18.60 18.22
CA MET A 164 -4.03 -19.64 18.20
C MET A 164 -3.70 -20.69 19.25
N ARG A 165 -4.72 -21.10 20.00
CA ARG A 165 -4.66 -22.24 20.91
C ARG A 165 -5.99 -22.98 20.90
N LYS A 166 -5.97 -24.27 21.20
CA LYS A 166 -7.17 -25.03 21.50
C LYS A 166 -7.37 -25.05 23.00
N ASP A 167 -8.58 -24.75 23.45
CA ASP A 167 -9.01 -24.80 24.84
C ASP A 167 -10.22 -25.72 24.90
N GLU A 168 -10.03 -26.92 25.47
CA GLU A 168 -10.97 -28.05 25.36
C GLU A 168 -11.34 -28.35 23.89
N GLU A 169 -12.57 -28.06 23.47
CA GLU A 169 -13.06 -28.23 22.10
C GLU A 169 -13.13 -26.91 21.31
N LYS A 170 -12.77 -25.79 21.93
CA LYS A 170 -12.89 -24.46 21.30
C LYS A 170 -11.54 -23.99 20.79
N LEU A 171 -11.48 -23.63 19.51
CA LEU A 171 -10.37 -22.86 18.97
C LEU A 171 -10.49 -21.42 19.46
N ILE A 172 -9.45 -20.95 20.16
CA ILE A 172 -9.31 -19.55 20.57
C ILE A 172 -8.29 -18.89 19.65
N VAL A 173 -8.72 -17.81 18.98
CA VAL A 173 -7.86 -16.95 18.15
C VAL A 173 -7.77 -15.59 18.82
N PHE A 174 -6.56 -15.17 19.18
CA PHE A 174 -6.28 -13.89 19.82
C PHE A 174 -5.41 -13.01 18.91
N PRO A 175 -5.99 -11.96 18.30
CA PRO A 175 -5.22 -10.97 17.58
C PRO A 175 -4.56 -9.98 18.55
N LYS A 176 -3.23 -9.90 18.53
CA LYS A 176 -2.47 -8.85 19.21
C LYS A 176 -2.06 -7.78 18.20
N ARG A 177 -2.59 -6.58 18.36
CA ARG A 177 -2.24 -5.43 17.52
C ARG A 177 -1.04 -4.70 18.10
N PHE A 178 -0.13 -4.36 17.22
CA PHE A 178 1.01 -3.50 17.51
C PHE A 178 0.81 -2.19 16.74
N ARG A 179 1.08 -1.09 17.42
CA ARG A 179 1.03 0.26 16.85
C ARG A 179 2.37 0.90 17.12
N GLU A 180 3.11 1.24 16.08
CA GLU A 180 4.32 2.03 16.21
C GLU A 180 3.95 3.50 15.99
N THR A 181 4.22 4.30 17.01
CA THR A 181 3.99 5.74 17.01
C THR A 181 5.30 6.48 16.78
N PHE A 182 5.22 7.79 16.51
CA PHE A 182 6.40 8.57 16.22
C PHE A 182 7.35 8.63 17.43
N SER A 183 6.82 8.65 18.65
CA SER A 183 7.62 8.59 19.88
C SER A 183 8.50 7.34 19.94
N ASP A 184 7.97 6.20 19.52
CA ASP A 184 8.66 4.89 19.56
C ASP A 184 9.84 4.82 18.58
N ILE A 185 9.85 5.67 17.56
CA ILE A 185 10.83 5.67 16.46
C ILE A 185 11.78 6.87 16.60
N SER A 186 11.34 7.93 17.27
CA SER A 186 12.13 9.13 17.55
C SER A 186 13.17 8.92 18.67
N SER A 187 12.99 7.93 19.54
CA SER A 187 13.95 7.61 20.61
C SER A 187 15.33 7.18 20.09
N ASP A 188 15.41 6.70 18.85
CA ASP A 188 16.62 6.10 18.28
C ASP A 188 17.58 7.15 17.69
N GLY A 189 17.29 8.45 17.86
CA GLY A 189 18.11 9.58 17.43
C GLY A 189 18.22 9.79 15.92
N PHE A 190 17.97 8.74 15.12
CA PHE A 190 18.07 8.75 13.67
C PHE A 190 16.80 9.30 13.01
N CYS A 191 15.61 8.88 13.47
CA CYS A 191 14.32 9.43 12.99
C CYS A 191 13.84 10.66 13.79
N ALA A 192 14.50 11.00 14.91
CA ALA A 192 14.14 12.06 15.86
C ALA A 192 14.07 13.48 15.27
N ARG A 193 14.67 13.72 14.11
CA ARG A 193 14.80 15.07 13.52
C ARG A 193 13.61 15.49 12.65
N ALA A 194 12.44 14.85 12.79
CA ALA A 194 11.24 15.17 12.01
C ALA A 194 10.85 16.66 12.11
N ASP A 195 11.04 17.26 13.28
CA ASP A 195 10.63 18.63 13.59
C ASP A 195 11.23 19.68 12.64
N ASN A 196 12.42 19.41 12.08
CA ASN A 196 13.05 20.31 11.11
C ASN A 196 12.53 20.10 9.67
N TYR A 197 11.88 18.98 9.37
CA TYR A 197 11.31 18.68 8.05
C TYR A 197 9.81 18.98 7.97
N THR A 198 9.12 19.02 9.10
CA THR A 198 7.73 19.46 9.22
C THR A 198 7.61 20.98 9.40
N LYS A 199 8.66 21.66 9.93
CA LYS A 199 8.71 23.12 10.02
C LYS A 199 8.72 23.76 8.63
N ARG A 200 7.74 24.65 8.40
CA ARG A 200 7.39 25.35 7.16
C ARG A 200 8.49 26.20 6.47
N GLY A 201 9.74 26.17 6.96
CA GLY A 201 10.78 27.17 6.69
C GLY A 201 11.51 27.07 5.34
N GLU A 202 11.60 25.90 4.71
CA GLU A 202 12.20 25.77 3.37
C GLU A 202 11.19 25.21 2.36
N GLU A 203 10.55 26.09 1.58
CA GLU A 203 9.52 25.73 0.59
C GLU A 203 9.96 24.69 -0.44
N ARG A 204 11.26 24.62 -0.76
CA ARG A 204 11.81 23.71 -1.78
C ARG A 204 11.73 22.24 -1.39
N PHE A 205 11.60 21.96 -0.09
CA PHE A 205 11.66 20.60 0.47
C PHE A 205 10.52 20.30 1.45
N ARG A 206 9.35 20.92 1.27
CA ARG A 206 8.12 20.52 2.01
C ARG A 206 7.74 19.06 1.74
N TYR A 207 6.91 18.50 2.61
CA TYR A 207 6.18 17.27 2.35
C TYR A 207 5.40 17.42 1.03
N MET A 208 5.62 16.51 0.09
CA MET A 208 4.89 16.50 -1.19
C MET A 208 3.78 15.47 -1.06
N ALA A 209 2.54 15.94 -0.90
CA ALA A 209 1.41 15.03 -0.85
C ALA A 209 1.22 14.41 -2.23
N TYR A 210 1.12 13.09 -2.28
CA TYR A 210 0.81 12.36 -3.51
C TYR A 210 -0.56 12.79 -4.10
N LYS A 211 -1.45 13.31 -3.25
CA LYS A 211 -2.84 13.69 -3.56
C LYS A 211 -3.03 15.14 -4.05
N GLU A 212 -2.00 15.97 -4.07
CA GLU A 212 -2.14 17.41 -4.39
C GLU A 212 -2.20 17.73 -5.89
N SER A 213 -1.95 16.78 -6.79
CA SER A 213 -2.18 17.00 -8.22
C SER A 213 -3.68 16.95 -8.55
N THR A 214 -4.35 18.09 -8.44
CA THR A 214 -5.74 18.28 -8.92
C THR A 214 -5.85 18.35 -10.44
N LYS A 215 -4.71 18.37 -11.15
CA LYS A 215 -4.65 18.45 -12.61
C LYS A 215 -4.69 17.04 -13.20
N GLY A 216 -5.75 16.73 -13.95
CA GLY A 216 -5.91 15.47 -14.69
C GLY A 216 -5.02 15.34 -15.93
N ASP A 217 -4.03 16.23 -16.13
CA ASP A 217 -3.06 16.14 -17.23
C ASP A 217 -2.00 15.08 -16.91
N PRO A 218 -1.88 14.00 -17.71
CA PRO A 218 -0.91 12.94 -17.49
C PRO A 218 0.53 13.44 -17.42
N ASN A 219 0.88 14.48 -18.18
CA ASN A 219 2.24 15.03 -18.19
C ASN A 219 2.56 15.77 -16.90
N SER A 220 1.62 16.57 -16.37
CA SER A 220 1.76 17.20 -15.05
C SER A 220 1.92 16.18 -13.92
N ILE A 221 1.18 15.07 -13.96
CA ILE A 221 1.30 13.98 -12.98
C ILE A 221 2.67 13.31 -13.10
N HIS A 222 3.14 13.07 -14.33
CA HIS A 222 4.45 12.48 -14.58
C HIS A 222 5.57 13.40 -14.09
N ASP A 223 5.49 14.71 -14.38
CA ASP A 223 6.47 15.70 -13.92
C ASP A 223 6.57 15.74 -12.40
N PHE A 224 5.41 15.82 -11.74
CA PHE A 224 5.32 15.80 -10.29
C PHE A 224 5.92 14.53 -9.69
N THR A 225 5.68 13.39 -10.32
CA THR A 225 6.23 12.10 -9.88
C THR A 225 7.76 12.06 -9.98
N LEU A 226 8.32 12.52 -11.12
CA LEU A 226 9.77 12.55 -11.32
C LEU A 226 10.45 13.53 -10.33
N ASP A 227 9.87 14.71 -10.13
CA ASP A 227 10.35 15.68 -9.14
C ASP A 227 10.31 15.11 -7.73
N THR A 228 9.27 14.37 -7.40
CA THR A 228 9.11 13.71 -6.09
C THR A 228 10.23 12.71 -5.85
N ILE A 229 10.55 11.88 -6.84
CA ILE A 229 11.63 10.90 -6.77
C ILE A 229 12.99 11.60 -6.60
N LEU A 230 13.28 12.60 -7.44
CA LEU A 230 14.56 13.33 -7.41
C LEU A 230 14.77 14.08 -6.10
N LYS A 231 13.77 14.83 -5.63
CA LYS A 231 13.83 15.52 -4.32
C LYS A 231 14.02 14.54 -3.17
N SER A 232 13.35 13.39 -3.21
CA SER A 232 13.47 12.37 -2.16
C SER A 232 14.89 11.80 -2.11
N LEU A 233 15.43 11.36 -3.26
CA LEU A 233 16.80 10.82 -3.35
C LEU A 233 17.87 11.85 -2.98
N TYR A 234 17.68 13.12 -3.35
CA TYR A 234 18.61 14.19 -3.00
C TYR A 234 18.76 14.32 -1.48
N ARG A 235 17.63 14.31 -0.74
CA ARG A 235 17.66 14.38 0.74
C ARG A 235 18.36 13.20 1.36
N VAL A 236 18.11 11.99 0.85
CA VAL A 236 18.83 10.79 1.29
C VAL A 236 20.34 11.01 1.13
N TYR A 237 20.78 11.47 -0.03
CA TYR A 237 22.21 11.59 -0.35
C TYR A 237 22.89 12.67 0.46
N GLU A 238 22.20 13.78 0.70
CA GLU A 238 22.68 14.84 1.58
C GLU A 238 22.86 14.34 3.02
N LYS A 239 21.88 13.60 3.56
CA LYS A 239 21.94 13.07 4.94
C LYS A 239 22.98 11.98 5.12
N LEU A 240 23.14 11.13 4.10
CA LEU A 240 24.20 10.12 4.09
C LEU A 240 25.59 10.72 3.80
N GLY A 241 25.69 12.02 3.51
CA GLY A 241 26.94 12.71 3.18
C GLY A 241 27.56 12.25 1.86
N VAL A 242 26.75 11.69 0.96
CA VAL A 242 27.17 11.16 -0.35
C VAL A 242 27.75 12.27 -1.22
N PHE A 243 27.19 13.48 -1.15
CA PHE A 243 27.67 14.64 -1.89
C PHE A 243 28.98 15.24 -1.37
N LYS A 244 29.50 14.84 -0.20
CA LYS A 244 30.76 15.40 0.32
C LYS A 244 32.02 14.83 -0.35
N LYS A 245 31.88 13.77 -1.16
CA LYS A 245 32.97 13.07 -1.84
C LYS A 245 32.75 13.06 -3.37
N GLN A 246 32.60 14.24 -3.98
CA GLN A 246 32.18 14.38 -5.38
C GLN A 246 33.26 13.96 -6.39
N ILE A 247 33.37 12.65 -6.64
CA ILE A 247 34.16 12.13 -7.77
C ILE A 247 33.24 11.57 -8.86
N ASN A 248 31.99 11.24 -8.53
CA ASN A 248 31.06 10.64 -9.48
C ASN A 248 30.33 11.71 -10.33
N PRO A 249 30.45 11.69 -11.68
CA PRO A 249 29.80 12.66 -12.56
C PRO A 249 28.27 12.71 -12.45
N THR A 250 27.62 11.56 -12.21
CA THR A 250 26.17 11.48 -12.00
C THR A 250 25.75 12.25 -10.75
N LEU A 251 26.52 12.17 -9.65
CA LEU A 251 26.23 12.92 -8.43
C LEU A 251 26.41 14.43 -8.62
N ILE A 252 27.41 14.85 -9.39
CA ILE A 252 27.63 16.27 -9.71
C ILE A 252 26.44 16.80 -10.52
N LYS A 253 26.09 16.10 -11.61
CA LYS A 253 24.94 16.44 -12.46
C LYS A 253 23.65 16.50 -11.65
N PHE A 254 23.41 15.51 -10.79
CA PHE A 254 22.22 15.47 -9.93
C PHE A 254 22.20 16.63 -8.94
N TYR A 255 23.31 16.90 -8.25
CA TYR A 255 23.42 17.99 -7.29
C TYR A 255 23.18 19.36 -7.95
N GLN A 256 23.78 19.60 -9.13
CA GLN A 256 23.56 20.81 -9.90
C GLN A 256 22.11 20.95 -10.36
N TYR A 257 21.52 19.86 -10.87
CA TYR A 257 20.13 19.83 -11.31
C TYR A 257 19.17 20.23 -10.18
N MET A 258 19.37 19.69 -8.98
CA MET A 258 18.51 19.97 -7.83
C MET A 258 18.57 21.42 -7.34
N LYS A 259 19.67 22.15 -7.58
CA LYS A 259 19.77 23.58 -7.26
C LYS A 259 18.87 24.47 -8.12
N VAL A 260 18.59 24.03 -9.35
CA VAL A 260 17.84 24.78 -10.35
C VAL A 260 16.57 24.07 -10.79
N LEU A 261 16.09 23.09 -10.00
CA LEU A 261 14.92 22.30 -10.33
C LEU A 261 13.71 23.20 -10.58
N LYS A 262 13.14 23.10 -11.79
CA LYS A 262 11.93 23.80 -12.21
C LYS A 262 10.92 22.80 -12.78
N PRO A 263 9.60 23.06 -12.65
CA PRO A 263 8.57 22.30 -13.34
C PRO A 263 8.81 22.31 -14.86
N CYS A 264 8.41 21.24 -15.55
CA CYS A 264 8.47 21.21 -17.01
C CYS A 264 7.38 22.10 -17.61
N GLU A 265 7.75 23.28 -18.12
CA GLU A 265 6.87 24.14 -18.92
C GLU A 265 6.80 23.65 -20.40
N LYS A 266 6.09 24.42 -21.25
CA LYS A 266 5.65 24.24 -22.67
C LYS A 266 6.36 23.23 -23.61
N ASP A 267 7.60 22.80 -23.37
CA ASP A 267 8.28 21.69 -24.06
C ASP A 267 8.31 20.42 -23.18
N THR A 268 7.12 19.91 -22.89
CA THR A 268 6.88 18.94 -21.81
C THR A 268 7.55 17.60 -22.09
N VAL A 269 7.57 17.12 -23.34
CA VAL A 269 8.12 15.80 -23.69
C VAL A 269 9.64 15.76 -23.53
N LYS A 270 10.37 16.76 -24.05
CA LYS A 270 11.83 16.81 -23.97
C LYS A 270 12.31 17.02 -22.53
N CYS A 271 11.60 17.88 -21.78
CA CYS A 271 11.89 18.12 -20.38
C CYS A 271 11.66 16.86 -19.52
N LEU A 272 10.50 16.20 -19.68
CA LEU A 272 10.19 14.94 -19.00
C LEU A 272 11.20 13.83 -19.34
N GLY A 273 11.60 13.72 -20.62
CA GLY A 273 12.64 12.78 -21.04
C GLY A 273 13.96 12.97 -20.29
N LYS A 274 14.43 14.22 -20.18
CA LYS A 274 15.65 14.54 -19.41
C LYS A 274 15.51 14.23 -17.92
N LYS A 275 14.36 14.55 -17.30
CA LYS A 275 14.08 14.22 -15.90
C LYS A 275 14.09 12.71 -15.68
N PHE A 276 13.44 11.97 -16.57
CA PHE A 276 13.37 10.51 -16.50
C PHE A 276 14.74 9.85 -16.66
N ASP A 277 15.57 10.32 -17.59
CA ASP A 277 16.93 9.84 -17.76
C ASP A 277 17.79 10.12 -16.52
N LEU A 278 17.65 11.31 -15.93
CA LEU A 278 18.31 11.63 -14.66
C LEU A 278 17.83 10.71 -13.53
N VAL A 279 16.53 10.46 -13.40
CA VAL A 279 16.00 9.50 -12.41
C VAL A 279 16.61 8.12 -12.60
N LYS A 280 16.71 7.62 -13.83
CA LYS A 280 17.36 6.33 -14.12
C LYS A 280 18.83 6.30 -13.71
N GLU A 281 19.58 7.34 -14.05
CA GLU A 281 21.00 7.47 -13.69
C GLU A 281 21.17 7.47 -12.16
N VAL A 282 20.37 8.27 -11.45
CA VAL A 282 20.42 8.36 -9.98
C VAL A 282 19.98 7.05 -9.33
N LEU A 283 18.92 6.39 -9.80
CA LEU A 283 18.50 5.08 -9.28
C LEU A 283 19.54 3.98 -9.53
N LYS A 284 20.24 4.02 -10.67
CA LYS A 284 21.37 3.12 -10.94
C LYS A 284 22.48 3.34 -9.93
N PHE A 285 22.78 4.60 -9.60
CA PHE A 285 23.73 4.93 -8.53
C PHE A 285 23.21 4.49 -7.15
N ASP A 286 21.92 4.68 -6.83
CA ASP A 286 21.31 4.27 -5.56
C ASP A 286 21.50 2.77 -5.30
N LYS A 287 21.32 1.95 -6.34
CA LYS A 287 21.60 0.50 -6.27
C LYS A 287 23.03 0.18 -5.88
N THR A 288 24.01 1.02 -6.23
CA THR A 288 25.40 0.84 -5.79
C THR A 288 25.59 1.18 -4.31
N LEU A 289 24.83 2.13 -3.76
CA LEU A 289 24.82 2.42 -2.33
C LEU A 289 24.27 1.25 -1.51
N TYR A 290 23.24 0.56 -2.01
CA TYR A 290 22.71 -0.65 -1.36
C TYR A 290 23.73 -1.80 -1.29
N LYS A 291 24.68 -1.85 -2.22
CA LYS A 291 25.79 -2.83 -2.18
C LYS A 291 26.92 -2.41 -1.25
N SER A 292 26.98 -1.15 -0.85
CA SER A 292 28.00 -0.67 0.08
C SER A 292 27.58 -0.95 1.52
N VAL A 293 28.35 -1.79 2.22
CA VAL A 293 28.15 -2.08 3.65
C VAL A 293 28.03 -0.78 4.47
N LYS A 294 28.85 0.21 4.15
CA LYS A 294 28.86 1.53 4.81
C LYS A 294 27.53 2.29 4.71
N TYR A 295 26.84 2.21 3.57
CA TYR A 295 25.67 3.03 3.28
C TYR A 295 24.35 2.25 3.38
N ARG A 296 24.38 0.93 3.22
CA ARG A 296 23.18 0.07 3.17
C ARG A 296 22.29 0.25 4.39
N GLU A 297 22.82 0.08 5.60
CA GLU A 297 22.03 0.14 6.83
C GLU A 297 21.41 1.53 7.03
N LYS A 298 22.21 2.59 6.88
CA LYS A 298 21.74 3.98 7.01
C LYS A 298 20.71 4.34 5.94
N ARG A 299 20.85 3.81 4.72
CA ARG A 299 19.90 4.01 3.61
C ARG A 299 18.56 3.34 3.90
N ILE A 300 18.59 2.11 4.43
CA ILE A 300 17.39 1.37 4.84
C ILE A 300 16.70 2.10 5.98
N GLN A 301 17.42 2.41 7.06
CA GLN A 301 16.89 3.14 8.22
C GLN A 301 16.27 4.49 7.80
N TYR A 302 16.95 5.24 6.92
CA TYR A 302 16.42 6.53 6.48
C TYR A 302 15.20 6.39 5.57
N GLY A 303 15.15 5.35 4.73
CA GLY A 303 13.95 5.01 3.96
C GLY A 303 12.75 4.72 4.88
N SER A 304 12.97 3.96 5.96
CA SER A 304 11.93 3.71 6.97
C SER A 304 11.49 5.01 7.64
N CYS A 305 12.41 5.87 8.09
CA CYS A 305 12.06 7.18 8.66
C CYS A 305 11.26 8.05 7.66
N GLN A 306 11.64 8.07 6.39
CA GLN A 306 10.94 8.86 5.36
C GLN A 306 9.51 8.40 5.16
N ALA A 307 9.27 7.08 5.11
CA ALA A 307 7.92 6.52 5.03
C ALA A 307 7.08 6.95 6.24
N LEU A 308 7.64 6.84 7.44
CA LEU A 308 6.98 7.24 8.68
C LEU A 308 6.68 8.74 8.76
N TRP A 309 7.62 9.59 8.34
CA TRP A 309 7.40 11.03 8.30
C TRP A 309 6.32 11.41 7.29
N ALA A 310 6.33 10.77 6.12
CA ALA A 310 5.29 10.98 5.11
C ALA A 310 3.92 10.61 5.66
N ALA A 311 3.81 9.40 6.21
CA ALA A 311 2.62 8.88 6.85
C ALA A 311 2.08 9.80 7.95
N TYR A 312 2.97 10.30 8.82
CA TYR A 312 2.60 11.20 9.91
C TYR A 312 2.09 12.56 9.41
N VAL A 313 2.74 13.13 8.39
CA VAL A 313 2.29 14.40 7.82
C VAL A 313 0.94 14.24 7.11
N GLU A 314 0.68 13.13 6.42
CA GLU A 314 -0.65 12.86 5.85
C GLU A 314 -1.73 12.74 6.92
N TYR A 315 -1.44 12.02 8.00
CA TYR A 315 -2.32 11.91 9.15
C TYR A 315 -2.69 13.30 9.72
N LEU A 316 -1.70 14.18 9.92
CA LEU A 316 -1.95 15.55 10.41
C LEU A 316 -2.81 16.37 9.43
N LYS A 317 -2.55 16.28 8.12
CA LYS A 317 -3.32 16.99 7.09
C LYS A 317 -4.78 16.54 7.05
N ASP A 318 -5.05 15.26 7.27
CA ASP A 318 -6.41 14.74 7.31
C ASP A 318 -7.13 15.13 8.61
N TRP A 319 -6.40 15.26 9.73
CA TRP A 319 -6.93 15.83 10.98
C TRP A 319 -7.34 17.29 10.84
N GLU A 320 -6.55 18.12 10.15
CA GLU A 320 -6.89 19.53 9.89
C GLU A 320 -8.18 19.70 9.07
N LYS A 321 -8.62 18.67 8.34
CA LYS A 321 -9.85 18.67 7.54
C LYS A 321 -11.07 18.15 8.28
N VAL A 322 -10.93 17.62 9.50
CA VAL A 322 -12.07 17.24 10.33
C VAL A 322 -12.54 18.53 11.03
N PRO A 323 -13.70 19.10 10.67
CA PRO A 323 -14.23 20.24 11.40
C PRO A 323 -14.61 19.73 12.79
N TYR A 324 -13.76 20.01 13.79
CA TYR A 324 -14.17 19.94 15.17
C TYR A 324 -15.26 20.99 15.39
N LYS A 325 -16.53 20.59 15.24
CA LYS A 325 -17.59 21.16 16.07
C LYS A 325 -17.40 20.54 17.45
N LEU A 326 -16.69 21.25 18.31
CA LEU A 326 -16.84 21.09 19.76
C LEU A 326 -18.24 21.55 20.16
#